data_AF-A0A961I9P9-F1
#
_entry.id   AF-A0A961I9P9-F1
#
_cell.length_a   1.000
_cell.length_b   1.000
_cell.length_c   1.000
_cell.angle_alpha   90.00
_cell.angle_beta   90.00
_cell.angle_gamma   90.00
#
_symmetry.space_group_name_H-M   'P 1'
#
loop_
_entity.id
_entity.type
_entity.pdbx_description
1 polymer ?
#
loop_
_entity_poly.entity_id
_entity_poly.type
_entity_poly.pdbx_seq_one_letter_code
_entity_poly.pdbx_strand_id
1 'polypeptide(L)'
;MNKAGGLSFIATGIFLLTREAFEQFIDAVPNTEAEFIAWMPENSLWIALQNEVLIFAAFGLLPGILALSSYSGKGTISRRIGTGMLGINISVMAMLVIVQGRLVYPVFGYTANDIESFKLIMAIYYGGLHLVYLIFSVGILLITFSIRHTKFNRSIYYAGFASTIASALLAYAYLWPAYMNLLLQVPLSYWFMRSGISLFSADRNTDFDLEQSQSGIGE
;
A
#
# COMPACT_ATOMS: atom_id res chain seq x y z
N MET A 1 4.75 -13.33 16.06
CA MET A 1 5.00 -12.20 15.11
C MET A 1 4.07 -12.24 13.91
N ASN A 2 3.67 -13.44 13.44
CA ASN A 2 2.89 -13.60 12.21
C ASN A 2 1.45 -13.09 12.33
N LYS A 3 0.79 -13.19 13.50
CA LYS A 3 -0.56 -12.62 13.74
C LYS A 3 -0.61 -11.11 13.52
N ALA A 4 0.29 -10.36 14.17
CA ALA A 4 0.36 -8.90 14.04
C ALA A 4 0.71 -8.48 12.60
N GLY A 5 1.69 -9.14 11.97
CA GLY A 5 2.03 -8.87 10.58
C GLY A 5 0.90 -9.19 9.58
N GLY A 6 0.17 -10.28 9.82
CA GLY A 6 -0.99 -10.66 9.01
C GLY A 6 -2.12 -9.62 9.08
N LEU A 7 -2.48 -9.20 10.30
CA LEU A 7 -3.47 -8.13 10.51
C LEU A 7 -3.01 -6.82 9.86
N SER A 8 -1.73 -6.49 9.98
CA SER A 8 -1.16 -5.27 9.42
C SER A 8 -1.24 -5.23 7.90
N PHE A 9 -1.01 -6.36 7.20
CA PHE A 9 -1.21 -6.46 5.75
C PHE A 9 -2.69 -6.36 5.36
N ILE A 10 -3.61 -6.96 6.11
CA ILE A 10 -5.05 -6.81 5.85
C ILE A 10 -5.44 -5.32 5.96
N ALA A 11 -5.04 -4.66 7.05
CA ALA A 11 -5.30 -3.24 7.25
C ALA A 11 -4.68 -2.38 6.15
N THR A 12 -3.43 -2.65 5.77
CA THR A 12 -2.75 -1.94 4.66
C THR A 12 -3.53 -2.06 3.36
N GLY A 13 -4.00 -3.26 2.99
CA GLY A 13 -4.80 -3.45 1.79
C GLY A 13 -6.09 -2.62 1.83
N ILE A 14 -6.77 -2.58 2.98
CA ILE A 14 -7.98 -1.77 3.18
C ILE A 14 -7.67 -0.27 3.07
N PHE A 15 -6.59 0.20 3.69
CA PHE A 15 -6.20 1.61 3.64
C PHE A 15 -5.84 2.05 2.22
N LEU A 16 -5.04 1.27 1.48
CA LEU A 16 -4.72 1.62 0.09
C LEU A 16 -5.97 1.69 -0.79
N LEU A 17 -6.93 0.76 -0.62
CA LEU A 17 -8.21 0.82 -1.33
C LEU A 17 -9.04 2.05 -0.93
N THR A 18 -9.05 2.37 0.36
CA THR A 18 -9.80 3.52 0.90
C THR A 18 -9.22 4.84 0.38
N ARG A 19 -7.89 4.95 0.26
CA ARG A 19 -7.24 6.12 -0.35
C ARG A 19 -7.72 6.35 -1.78
N GLU A 20 -7.75 5.30 -2.60
CA GLU A 20 -8.25 5.40 -3.99
C GLU A 20 -9.76 5.65 -4.07
N ALA A 21 -10.53 5.20 -3.08
CA ALA A 21 -11.94 5.52 -2.98
C ALA A 21 -12.17 7.01 -2.65
N PHE A 22 -11.36 7.59 -1.75
CA PHE A 22 -11.41 9.02 -1.45
C PHE A 22 -11.02 9.90 -2.64
N GLU A 23 -10.15 9.43 -3.54
CA GLU A 23 -9.83 10.15 -4.79
C GLU A 23 -11.06 10.36 -5.68
N GLN A 24 -12.07 9.48 -5.60
CA GLN A 24 -13.29 9.65 -6.40
C GLN A 24 -14.17 10.82 -5.97
N PHE A 25 -13.92 11.36 -4.77
CA PHE A 25 -14.64 12.53 -4.25
C PHE A 25 -13.86 13.83 -4.44
N ILE A 26 -12.66 13.76 -5.02
CA ILE A 26 -11.87 14.93 -5.35
C ILE A 26 -12.18 15.36 -6.77
N ASP A 27 -12.59 16.61 -6.93
CA ASP A 27 -12.88 17.18 -8.25
C ASP A 27 -11.61 17.30 -9.09
N ALA A 28 -11.78 17.44 -10.40
CA ALA A 28 -10.68 17.63 -11.33
C ALA A 28 -9.74 18.77 -10.89
N VAL A 29 -8.44 18.53 -10.99
CA VAL A 29 -7.39 19.46 -10.54
C VAL A 29 -7.57 20.82 -11.26
N PRO A 30 -7.64 21.94 -10.52
CA PRO A 30 -7.87 23.26 -11.10
C PRO A 30 -6.66 23.70 -11.94
N ASN A 31 -6.92 24.43 -13.02
CA ASN A 31 -5.88 24.94 -13.93
C ASN A 31 -5.71 26.45 -13.83
N THR A 32 -6.69 27.15 -13.28
CA THR A 32 -6.66 28.61 -13.06
C THR A 32 -6.69 28.96 -11.58
N GLU A 33 -6.21 30.16 -11.25
CA GLU A 33 -6.20 30.66 -9.87
C GLU A 33 -7.61 30.82 -9.30
N ALA A 34 -8.57 31.27 -10.12
CA ALA A 34 -9.96 31.42 -9.71
C ALA A 34 -10.61 30.07 -9.37
N GLU A 35 -10.36 29.04 -10.18
CA GLU A 35 -10.81 27.67 -9.89
C GLU A 35 -10.18 27.14 -8.60
N PHE A 36 -8.87 27.38 -8.41
CA PHE A 36 -8.15 26.92 -7.23
C PHE A 36 -8.71 27.49 -5.91
N ILE A 37 -9.05 28.79 -5.89
CA ILE A 37 -9.62 29.44 -4.70
C ILE A 37 -10.96 28.79 -4.30
N ALA A 38 -11.77 28.36 -5.27
CA ALA A 38 -13.03 27.67 -5.01
C ALA A 38 -12.84 26.18 -4.69
N TRP A 39 -11.89 25.52 -5.38
CA TRP A 39 -11.63 24.09 -5.29
C TRP A 39 -11.04 23.68 -3.94
N MET A 40 -10.11 24.47 -3.39
CA MET A 40 -9.35 24.07 -2.19
C MET A 40 -10.25 23.88 -0.96
N PRO A 41 -11.17 24.80 -0.60
CA PRO A 41 -12.08 24.60 0.54
C PRO A 41 -12.95 23.34 0.38
N GLU A 42 -13.47 23.09 -0.82
CA GLU A 42 -14.37 21.97 -1.13
C GLU A 42 -13.66 20.60 -1.05
N ASN A 43 -12.40 20.54 -1.45
CA ASN A 43 -11.64 19.29 -1.56
C ASN A 43 -10.70 19.04 -0.36
N SER A 44 -10.45 20.05 0.48
CA SER A 44 -9.50 19.98 1.60
C SER A 44 -9.71 18.79 2.54
N LEU A 45 -10.96 18.48 2.89
CA LEU A 45 -11.30 17.35 3.77
C LEU A 45 -10.89 16.01 3.14
N TRP A 46 -11.20 15.80 1.87
CA TRP A 46 -10.90 14.54 1.18
C TRP A 46 -9.40 14.36 0.99
N ILE A 47 -8.67 15.44 0.67
CA ILE A 47 -7.21 15.44 0.60
C ILE A 47 -6.60 15.09 1.96
N ALA A 48 -7.10 15.68 3.05
CA ALA A 48 -6.64 15.37 4.40
C ALA A 48 -6.89 13.90 4.77
N LEU A 49 -8.09 13.38 4.50
CA LEU A 49 -8.42 11.98 4.75
C LEU A 49 -7.56 11.01 3.94
N GLN A 50 -7.29 11.30 2.66
CA GLN A 50 -6.35 10.52 1.87
C GLN A 50 -4.95 10.52 2.47
N ASN A 51 -4.49 11.68 2.95
CA ASN A 51 -3.18 11.85 3.54
C ASN A 51 -3.02 10.98 4.80
N GLU A 52 -4.02 11.02 5.69
CA GLU A 52 -4.07 10.19 6.90
C GLU A 52 -4.11 8.69 6.57
N VAL A 53 -4.95 8.29 5.62
CA VAL A 53 -5.04 6.88 5.22
C VAL A 53 -3.73 6.38 4.60
N LEU A 54 -3.03 7.21 3.84
CA LEU A 54 -1.76 6.85 3.22
C LEU A 54 -0.66 6.63 4.28
N ILE A 55 -0.61 7.43 5.36
CA ILE A 55 0.37 7.22 6.43
C ILE A 55 0.07 5.94 7.22
N PHE A 56 -1.20 5.62 7.47
CA PHE A 56 -1.58 4.35 8.10
C PHE A 56 -1.26 3.14 7.21
N ALA A 57 -1.44 3.26 5.89
CA ALA A 57 -1.00 2.23 4.95
C ALA A 57 0.53 2.05 4.98
N ALA A 58 1.29 3.15 4.99
CA ALA A 58 2.74 3.11 5.03
C ALA A 58 3.27 2.43 6.30
N PHE A 59 2.79 2.80 7.48
CA PHE A 59 3.21 2.15 8.73
C PHE A 59 2.64 0.74 8.87
N GLY A 60 1.44 0.48 8.35
CA GLY A 60 0.84 -0.84 8.28
C GLY A 60 1.67 -1.84 7.47
N LEU A 61 2.52 -1.39 6.54
CA LEU A 61 3.44 -2.30 5.86
C LEU A 61 4.52 -2.86 6.78
N LEU A 62 4.99 -2.12 7.79
CA LEU A 62 6.16 -2.51 8.58
C LEU A 62 6.03 -3.91 9.22
N PRO A 63 4.99 -4.20 10.04
CA PRO A 63 4.89 -5.50 10.70
C PRO A 63 4.63 -6.62 9.69
N GLY A 64 3.93 -6.30 8.60
CA GLY A 64 3.63 -7.26 7.54
C GLY A 64 4.85 -7.64 6.72
N ILE A 65 5.73 -6.69 6.37
CA ILE A 65 7.01 -6.96 5.71
C ILE A 65 7.91 -7.79 6.61
N LEU A 66 7.99 -7.46 7.91
CA LEU A 66 8.78 -8.22 8.87
C LEU A 66 8.27 -9.67 8.97
N ALA A 67 6.96 -9.86 9.14
CA ALA A 67 6.36 -11.20 9.14
C ALA A 67 6.62 -11.95 7.83
N LEU A 68 6.41 -11.32 6.67
CA LEU A 68 6.63 -11.93 5.36
C LEU A 68 8.10 -12.31 5.13
N SER A 69 9.04 -11.50 5.61
CA SER A 69 10.47 -11.77 5.50
C SER A 69 10.88 -13.01 6.32
N SER A 70 10.25 -13.19 7.48
CA SER A 70 10.45 -14.32 8.39
C SER A 70 9.71 -15.59 7.97
N TYR A 71 8.66 -15.45 7.15
CA TYR A 71 7.77 -16.54 6.77
C TYR A 71 8.45 -17.54 5.81
N SER A 72 8.55 -18.80 6.26
CA SER A 72 9.17 -19.95 5.57
C SER A 72 10.70 -19.83 5.37
N GLY A 73 11.45 -20.84 5.83
CA GLY A 73 12.92 -20.87 5.92
C GLY A 73 13.72 -20.61 4.63
N LYS A 74 15.05 -20.44 4.79
CA LYS A 74 16.06 -20.01 3.79
C LYS A 74 15.48 -19.11 2.69
N GLY A 75 15.23 -17.85 3.04
CA GLY A 75 14.67 -16.86 2.11
C GLY A 75 15.49 -16.70 0.84
N THR A 76 14.83 -16.83 -0.31
CA THR A 76 15.44 -16.60 -1.62
C THR A 76 15.86 -15.13 -1.77
N ILE A 77 16.85 -14.88 -2.60
CA ILE A 77 17.30 -13.51 -2.89
C ILE A 77 16.15 -12.63 -3.41
N SER A 78 15.26 -13.19 -4.25
CA SER A 78 14.07 -12.52 -4.76
C SER A 78 13.13 -12.08 -3.64
N ARG A 79 12.94 -12.92 -2.61
CA ARG A 79 12.11 -12.52 -1.46
C ARG A 79 12.72 -11.35 -0.72
N ARG A 80 14.03 -11.40 -0.43
CA ARG A 80 14.74 -10.33 0.29
C ARG A 80 14.66 -9.01 -0.46
N ILE A 81 14.92 -9.03 -1.76
CA ILE A 81 14.81 -7.85 -2.63
C ILE A 81 13.36 -7.36 -2.65
N GLY A 82 12.39 -8.24 -2.87
CA GLY A 82 10.97 -7.86 -2.90
C GLY A 82 10.48 -7.24 -1.58
N THR A 83 10.81 -7.83 -0.43
CA THR A 83 10.51 -7.24 0.88
C THR A 83 11.26 -5.92 1.12
N GLY A 84 12.49 -5.80 0.62
CA GLY A 84 13.25 -4.56 0.67
C GLY A 84 12.61 -3.45 -0.16
N MET A 85 12.09 -3.78 -1.35
CA MET A 85 11.33 -2.85 -2.20
C MET A 85 10.05 -2.39 -1.51
N LEU A 86 9.29 -3.30 -0.89
CA LEU A 86 8.14 -2.90 -0.07
C LEU A 86 8.56 -1.98 1.09
N GLY A 87 9.75 -2.19 1.68
CA GLY A 87 10.31 -1.32 2.72
C GLY A 87 10.64 0.08 2.21
N ILE A 88 11.25 0.19 1.01
CA ILE A 88 11.49 1.49 0.36
C ILE A 88 10.18 2.23 0.13
N ASN A 89 9.11 1.52 -0.23
CA ASN A 89 7.79 2.11 -0.43
C ASN A 89 7.24 2.82 0.81
N ILE A 90 7.60 2.38 2.01
CA ILE A 90 7.21 3.07 3.25
C ILE A 90 7.80 4.47 3.28
N SER A 91 9.09 4.60 3.00
CA SER A 91 9.78 5.90 2.97
C SER A 91 9.21 6.83 1.89
N VAL A 92 8.93 6.30 0.70
CA VAL A 92 8.34 7.09 -0.39
C VAL A 92 6.94 7.56 -0.01
N MET A 93 6.07 6.67 0.49
CA MET A 93 4.72 7.05 0.92
C MET A 93 4.74 8.05 2.08
N ALA A 94 5.63 7.89 3.07
CA ALA A 94 5.78 8.87 4.15
C ALA A 94 6.22 10.25 3.63
N MET A 95 7.10 10.30 2.63
CA MET A 95 7.47 11.56 1.97
C MET A 95 6.28 12.18 1.23
N LEU A 96 5.48 11.37 0.53
CA LEU A 96 4.27 11.84 -0.14
C LEU A 96 3.24 12.42 0.82
N VAL A 97 3.11 11.82 2.01
CA VAL A 97 2.25 12.34 3.08
C VAL A 97 2.71 13.75 3.47
N ILE A 98 4.00 13.97 3.66
CA ILE A 98 4.56 15.29 3.99
C ILE A 98 4.26 16.31 2.89
N VAL A 99 4.46 15.90 1.61
CA VAL A 99 4.27 16.75 0.43
C VAL A 99 2.81 17.15 0.25
N GLN A 100 1.88 16.18 0.14
CA GLN A 100 0.45 16.46 -0.03
C GLN A 100 -0.14 17.15 1.21
N GLY A 101 0.37 16.82 2.40
CA GLY A 101 -0.04 17.45 3.65
C GLY A 101 0.21 18.97 3.67
N ARG A 102 1.09 19.51 2.82
CA ARG A 102 1.29 20.97 2.71
C ARG A 102 0.09 21.71 2.09
N LEU A 103 -0.81 20.99 1.43
CA LEU A 103 -2.04 21.56 0.88
C LEU A 103 -3.10 21.81 1.94
N VAL A 104 -3.14 20.97 2.98
CA VAL A 104 -4.23 20.94 3.96
C VAL A 104 -3.80 21.30 5.38
N TYR A 105 -2.53 21.09 5.73
CA TYR A 105 -2.03 21.31 7.08
C TYR A 105 -1.13 22.54 7.16
N PRO A 106 -1.58 23.65 7.75
CA PRO A 106 -0.75 24.83 7.95
C PRO A 106 0.39 24.49 8.92
N VAL A 107 1.64 24.52 8.45
CA VAL A 107 2.81 24.38 9.32
C VAL A 107 3.44 25.76 9.45
N PHE A 108 3.50 26.26 10.68
CA PHE A 108 3.90 27.64 10.99
C PHE A 108 3.07 28.73 10.26
N GLY A 109 1.82 28.42 9.90
CA GLY A 109 0.96 29.33 9.14
C GLY A 109 1.28 29.41 7.64
N TYR A 110 2.24 28.62 7.14
CA TYR A 110 2.51 28.50 5.72
C TYR A 110 1.61 27.41 5.12
N THR A 111 0.84 27.79 4.12
CA THR A 111 0.02 26.93 3.27
C THR A 111 0.32 27.27 1.82
N ALA A 112 0.17 26.29 0.92
CA ALA A 112 0.27 26.52 -0.51
C ALA A 112 -0.96 27.32 -0.97
N ASN A 113 -0.89 28.64 -0.87
CA ASN A 113 -2.00 29.56 -1.15
C ASN A 113 -1.99 30.06 -2.61
N ASP A 114 -0.97 29.72 -3.38
CA ASP A 114 -0.85 30.08 -4.78
C ASP A 114 -0.91 28.84 -5.69
N ILE A 115 -1.44 29.05 -6.90
CA ILE A 115 -1.66 28.00 -7.90
C ILE A 115 -0.36 27.32 -8.36
N GLU A 116 0.76 28.04 -8.38
CA GLU A 116 2.04 27.51 -8.88
C GLU A 116 2.67 26.56 -7.85
N SER A 117 2.67 26.91 -6.57
CA SER A 117 3.03 26.01 -5.47
C SER A 117 2.14 24.78 -5.45
N PHE A 118 0.83 24.95 -5.65
CA PHE A 118 -0.11 23.83 -5.74
C PHE A 118 0.24 22.87 -6.89
N LYS A 119 0.44 23.39 -8.11
CA LYS A 119 0.83 22.58 -9.28
C LYS A 119 2.12 21.82 -9.03
N LEU A 120 3.12 22.46 -8.43
CA LEU A 120 4.38 21.82 -8.08
C LEU A 120 4.18 20.68 -7.08
N ILE A 121 3.43 20.93 -6.00
CA ILE A 121 3.13 19.91 -4.98
C ILE A 121 2.40 18.72 -5.59
N MET A 122 1.39 18.97 -6.43
CA MET A 122 0.64 17.91 -7.11
C MET A 122 1.50 17.12 -8.09
N ALA A 123 2.37 17.79 -8.86
CA ALA A 123 3.32 17.11 -9.75
C ALA A 123 4.29 16.20 -9.00
N ILE A 124 4.84 16.66 -7.87
CA ILE A 124 5.70 15.85 -7.01
C ILE A 124 4.91 14.69 -6.40
N TYR A 125 3.69 14.95 -5.94
CA TYR A 125 2.83 13.94 -5.32
C TYR A 125 2.48 12.80 -6.29
N TYR A 126 1.92 13.12 -7.46
CA TYR A 126 1.58 12.09 -8.45
C TYR A 126 2.82 11.45 -9.07
N GLY A 127 3.93 12.18 -9.22
CA GLY A 127 5.22 11.62 -9.62
C GLY A 127 5.77 10.62 -8.59
N GLY A 128 5.59 10.87 -7.30
CA GLY A 128 5.94 9.91 -6.27
C GLY A 128 4.97 8.73 -6.19
N LEU A 129 3.66 8.92 -6.43
CA LEU A 129 2.71 7.81 -6.55
C LEU A 129 3.06 6.88 -7.72
N HIS A 130 3.47 7.45 -8.86
CA HIS A 130 4.01 6.69 -9.98
C HIS A 130 5.15 5.76 -9.53
N LEU A 131 6.10 6.31 -8.77
CA LEU A 131 7.21 5.53 -8.21
C LEU A 131 6.73 4.46 -7.22
N VAL A 132 5.79 4.78 -6.31
CA VAL A 132 5.21 3.82 -5.35
C VAL A 132 4.63 2.60 -6.06
N TYR A 133 3.86 2.84 -7.13
CA TYR A 133 3.21 1.78 -7.90
C TYR A 133 4.20 0.95 -8.72
N LEU A 134 5.25 1.54 -9.27
CA LEU A 134 6.34 0.79 -9.91
C LEU A 134 7.09 -0.11 -8.91
N ILE A 135 7.40 0.41 -7.73
CA ILE A 135 8.06 -0.36 -6.67
C ILE A 135 7.14 -1.49 -6.18
N PHE A 136 5.84 -1.25 -6.01
CA PHE A 136 4.88 -2.31 -5.68
C PHE A 136 4.85 -3.36 -6.78
N SER A 137 4.78 -2.96 -8.04
CA SER A 137 4.74 -3.88 -9.18
C SER A 137 5.92 -4.87 -9.15
N VAL A 138 7.15 -4.35 -9.08
CA VAL A 138 8.37 -5.17 -9.07
C VAL A 138 8.51 -5.95 -7.75
N GLY A 139 8.25 -5.31 -6.60
CA GLY A 139 8.36 -5.95 -5.29
C GLY A 139 7.43 -7.14 -5.14
N ILE A 140 6.16 -6.97 -5.54
CA ILE A 140 5.15 -8.04 -5.50
C ILE A 140 5.48 -9.14 -6.51
N LEU A 141 6.01 -8.80 -7.69
CA LEU A 141 6.42 -9.79 -8.68
C LEU A 141 7.53 -10.71 -8.13
N LEU A 142 8.55 -10.12 -7.50
CA LEU A 142 9.66 -10.85 -6.89
C LEU A 142 9.19 -11.74 -5.73
N ILE A 143 8.28 -11.23 -4.89
CA ILE A 143 7.66 -12.02 -3.81
C ILE A 143 6.84 -13.17 -4.40
N THR A 144 6.03 -12.90 -5.42
CA THR A 144 5.18 -13.89 -6.11
C THR A 144 6.02 -15.03 -6.70
N PHE A 145 7.14 -14.71 -7.36
CA PHE A 145 8.08 -15.72 -7.83
C PHE A 145 8.74 -16.50 -6.70
N SER A 146 9.02 -15.86 -5.56
CA SER A 146 9.63 -16.54 -4.42
C SER A 146 8.70 -17.57 -3.77
N ILE A 147 7.38 -17.33 -3.77
CA ILE A 147 6.40 -18.20 -3.14
C ILE A 147 5.85 -19.29 -4.08
N ARG A 148 6.22 -19.30 -5.36
CA ARG A 148 5.67 -20.22 -6.39
C ARG A 148 5.79 -21.71 -6.03
N HIS A 149 6.82 -22.07 -5.26
CA HIS A 149 7.13 -23.45 -4.86
C HIS A 149 6.82 -23.74 -3.38
N THR A 150 6.20 -22.79 -2.69
CA THR A 150 5.89 -22.91 -1.26
C THR A 150 4.46 -23.41 -1.07
N LYS A 151 4.10 -23.80 0.16
CA LYS A 151 2.73 -24.20 0.53
C LYS A 151 1.71 -23.04 0.49
N PHE A 152 2.08 -21.86 0.00
CA PHE A 152 1.13 -20.77 -0.21
C PHE A 152 0.01 -21.20 -1.15
N ASN A 153 -1.23 -20.79 -0.84
CA ASN A 153 -2.40 -21.09 -1.65
C ASN A 153 -2.21 -20.54 -3.08
N ARG A 154 -2.53 -21.33 -4.11
CA ARG A 154 -2.52 -20.92 -5.53
C ARG A 154 -3.21 -19.57 -5.76
N SER A 155 -4.25 -19.27 -4.98
CA SER A 155 -4.95 -17.98 -5.02
C SER A 155 -4.03 -16.77 -4.77
N ILE A 156 -3.06 -16.87 -3.83
CA ILE A 156 -2.14 -15.78 -3.50
C ILE A 156 -1.14 -15.55 -4.64
N TYR A 157 -0.71 -16.63 -5.30
CA TYR A 157 0.15 -16.54 -6.47
C TYR A 157 -0.51 -15.79 -7.64
N TYR A 158 -1.74 -16.17 -8.01
CA TYR A 158 -2.48 -15.48 -9.08
C TYR A 158 -2.85 -14.04 -8.72
N ALA A 159 -3.24 -13.81 -7.46
CA ALA A 159 -3.48 -12.45 -6.96
C ALA A 159 -2.22 -11.58 -7.04
N GLY A 160 -1.05 -12.16 -6.77
CA GLY A 160 0.23 -11.45 -6.85
C GLY A 160 0.55 -11.03 -8.27
N PHE A 161 0.38 -11.93 -9.24
CA PHE A 161 0.57 -11.60 -10.65
C PHE A 161 -0.41 -10.52 -11.15
N ALA A 162 -1.69 -10.65 -10.79
CA ALA A 162 -2.69 -9.63 -11.10
C ALA A 162 -2.35 -8.27 -10.47
N SER A 163 -1.87 -8.27 -9.23
CA SER A 163 -1.44 -7.06 -8.51
C SER A 163 -0.23 -6.40 -9.16
N THR A 164 0.72 -7.18 -9.66
CA THR A 164 1.88 -6.66 -10.40
C THR A 164 1.44 -5.91 -11.65
N ILE A 165 0.56 -6.50 -12.45
CA ILE A 165 0.03 -5.86 -13.67
C ILE A 165 -0.76 -4.62 -13.28
N ALA A 166 -1.67 -4.73 -12.32
CA ALA A 166 -2.51 -3.63 -11.90
C ALA A 166 -1.69 -2.47 -11.31
N SER A 167 -0.63 -2.75 -10.54
CA SER A 167 0.29 -1.72 -10.03
C SER A 167 1.10 -1.08 -11.16
N ALA A 168 1.55 -1.86 -12.15
CA ALA A 168 2.23 -1.30 -13.33
C ALA A 168 1.31 -0.37 -14.12
N LEU A 169 0.02 -0.71 -14.23
CA LEU A 169 -0.97 0.17 -14.80
C LEU A 169 -1.15 1.41 -13.91
N LEU A 170 -1.44 1.28 -12.62
CA LEU A 170 -1.62 2.40 -11.69
C LEU A 170 -0.48 3.42 -11.68
N ALA A 171 0.75 3.01 -12.00
CA ALA A 171 1.85 3.95 -12.19
C ALA A 171 1.53 5.03 -13.25
N TYR A 172 0.70 4.72 -14.24
CA TYR A 172 0.24 5.62 -15.29
C TYR A 172 -1.23 6.03 -15.11
N ALA A 173 -1.67 6.22 -13.86
CA ALA A 173 -3.03 6.60 -13.49
C ALA A 173 -3.60 7.81 -14.26
N TYR A 174 -2.74 8.70 -14.78
CA TYR A 174 -3.14 9.86 -15.57
C TYR A 174 -3.64 9.52 -16.99
N LEU A 175 -3.47 8.29 -17.46
CA LEU A 175 -3.89 7.86 -18.81
C LEU A 175 -5.37 7.49 -18.89
N TRP A 176 -6.08 7.37 -17.78
CA TRP A 176 -7.48 6.94 -17.74
C TRP A 176 -8.31 7.69 -16.68
N PRO A 177 -9.65 7.58 -16.73
CA PRO A 177 -10.51 8.21 -15.73
C PRO A 177 -10.25 7.71 -14.31
N ALA A 178 -10.50 8.56 -13.31
CA ALA A 178 -10.22 8.28 -11.90
C ALA A 178 -10.84 6.96 -11.38
N TYR A 179 -12.03 6.58 -11.84
CA TYR A 179 -12.69 5.34 -11.41
C TYR A 179 -11.94 4.07 -11.82
N MET A 180 -11.11 4.13 -12.88
CA MET A 180 -10.26 3.01 -13.28
C MET A 180 -9.13 2.78 -12.27
N ASN A 181 -8.62 3.81 -11.60
CA ASN A 181 -7.63 3.67 -10.54
C ASN A 181 -8.19 2.82 -9.40
N LEU A 182 -9.43 3.10 -8.98
CA LEU A 182 -10.11 2.31 -7.95
C LEU A 182 -10.25 0.84 -8.35
N LEU A 183 -10.62 0.54 -9.60
CA LEU A 183 -10.73 -0.83 -10.09
C LEU A 183 -9.37 -1.55 -10.14
N LEU A 184 -8.32 -0.87 -10.58
CA LEU A 184 -6.96 -1.41 -10.61
C LEU A 184 -6.36 -1.58 -9.20
N GLN A 185 -6.85 -0.84 -8.21
CA GLN A 185 -6.42 -0.97 -6.82
C GLN A 185 -6.97 -2.24 -6.15
N VAL A 186 -8.08 -2.81 -6.65
CA VAL A 186 -8.72 -4.00 -6.08
C VAL A 186 -7.79 -5.22 -6.07
N PRO A 187 -7.13 -5.61 -7.18
CA PRO A 187 -6.16 -6.72 -7.16
C PRO A 187 -5.05 -6.55 -6.11
N LEU A 188 -4.44 -5.36 -6.04
CA LEU A 188 -3.37 -5.04 -5.10
C LEU A 188 -3.84 -5.20 -3.64
N SER A 189 -4.98 -4.62 -3.33
CA SER A 189 -5.59 -4.69 -1.99
C SER A 189 -5.96 -6.12 -1.63
N TYR A 190 -6.52 -6.88 -2.58
CA TYR A 190 -6.85 -8.29 -2.41
C TYR A 190 -5.61 -9.13 -2.12
N TRP A 191 -4.48 -8.88 -2.81
CA TRP A 191 -3.23 -9.60 -2.54
C TRP A 191 -2.69 -9.34 -1.13
N PHE A 192 -2.72 -8.09 -0.67
CA PHE A 192 -2.35 -7.76 0.71
C PHE A 192 -3.25 -8.48 1.72
N MET A 193 -4.57 -8.45 1.54
CA MET A 193 -5.51 -9.14 2.42
C MET A 193 -5.27 -10.65 2.46
N ARG A 194 -5.11 -11.30 1.29
CA ARG A 194 -4.90 -12.75 1.21
C ARG A 194 -3.55 -13.17 1.78
N SER A 195 -2.50 -12.40 1.51
CA SER A 195 -1.18 -12.61 2.12
C SER A 195 -1.24 -12.47 3.63
N GLY A 196 -1.96 -11.46 4.13
CA GLY A 196 -2.18 -11.24 5.55
C GLY A 196 -2.94 -12.37 6.24
N ILE A 197 -4.03 -12.87 5.63
CA ILE A 197 -4.79 -14.04 6.12
C ILE A 197 -3.91 -15.28 6.20
N SER A 198 -3.04 -15.50 5.21
CA SER A 198 -2.12 -16.64 5.19
C SER A 198 -1.08 -16.54 6.30
N LEU A 199 -0.51 -15.36 6.54
CA LEU A 199 0.43 -15.11 7.63
C LEU A 199 -0.24 -15.31 8.99
N PHE A 200 -1.46 -14.80 9.16
CA PHE A 200 -2.23 -14.95 10.38
C PHE A 200 -2.54 -16.42 10.70
N SER A 201 -2.88 -17.20 9.66
CA SER A 201 -3.28 -18.60 9.81
C SER A 201 -2.11 -19.54 10.07
N ALA A 202 -0.91 -19.23 9.57
CA ALA A 202 0.24 -20.09 9.76
C ALA A 202 0.76 -20.15 11.20
N ASP A 203 0.55 -19.08 11.98
CA ASP A 203 0.87 -19.05 13.42
C ASP A 203 -0.01 -20.03 14.22
N ARG A 204 -1.28 -20.22 13.81
CA ARG A 204 -2.22 -21.14 14.49
C ARG A 204 -1.80 -22.60 14.36
N ASN A 205 -1.27 -22.98 13.21
CA ASN A 205 -0.84 -24.38 13.00
C ASN A 205 0.39 -24.71 13.85
N THR A 206 1.33 -23.76 14.02
CA THR A 206 2.48 -23.96 14.90
C THR A 206 2.10 -24.07 16.37
N ASP A 207 1.10 -23.31 16.84
CA ASP A 207 0.63 -23.40 18.23
C ASP A 207 -0.02 -24.79 18.49
N PHE A 208 -0.84 -25.28 17.55
CA PHE A 208 -1.51 -26.59 17.66
C PHE A 208 -0.53 -27.78 17.63
N ASP A 209 0.49 -27.74 16.76
CA ASP A 209 1.50 -28.80 16.69
C ASP A 209 2.32 -28.91 17.99
N LEU A 210 2.58 -27.77 18.67
CA LEU A 210 3.27 -27.74 19.96
C LEU A 210 2.40 -28.33 21.10
N GLU A 211 1.11 -28.02 21.13
CA GLU A 211 0.18 -28.59 22.11
C GLU A 211 0.04 -30.12 21.94
N GLN A 212 -0.09 -30.61 20.70
CA GLN A 212 -0.13 -32.06 20.45
C GLN A 212 1.18 -32.75 20.85
N SER A 213 2.33 -32.16 20.50
CA SER A 213 3.63 -32.70 20.89
C SER A 213 3.82 -32.77 22.41
N GLN A 214 3.22 -31.85 23.19
CA GLN A 214 3.30 -31.89 24.65
C GLN A 214 2.34 -32.92 25.25
N SER A 215 1.17 -33.14 24.63
CA SER A 215 0.19 -34.15 25.07
C SER A 215 0.65 -35.60 24.85
N GLY A 216 1.48 -35.85 23.83
CA GLY A 216 1.96 -37.20 23.48
C GLY A 216 3.19 -37.70 24.25
N ILE A 217 3.74 -36.91 25.18
CA ILE A 217 4.91 -37.31 26.01
C ILE A 217 4.46 -37.86 27.38
N GLY A 218 3.14 -37.96 27.62
CA GLY A 218 2.55 -38.40 28.89
C GLY A 218 2.02 -39.84 28.94
N GLU A 219 2.19 -40.65 27.89
CA GLU A 219 1.84 -42.09 27.84
C GLU A 219 3.10 -42.96 27.79
#